data_AF-A0A9E2XDS3-F1
#
_entry.id   AF-A0A9E2XDS3-F1
#
_cell.length_a   1.000
_cell.length_b   1.000
_cell.length_c   1.000
_cell.angle_alpha   90.00
_cell.angle_beta   90.00
_cell.angle_gamma   90.00
#
_symmetry.space_group_name_H-M   'P 1'
#
loop_
_entity.id
_entity.type
_entity.pdbx_description
1 polymer ?
#
loop_
_entity_poly.entity_id
_entity_poly.type
_entity_poly.pdbx_seq_one_letter_code
_entity_poly.pdbx_strand_id
1 'polypeptide(L)'
;VVWYSGQFYALFFLTQTLKLDATTSNWVIAASLAIGTPFFIFFGWLSDKIGRKPIILAGCLLAVVTYFPLFSALTSAVNPQLEQALEKSPVTVVADPSECSFQFNPTGTASFHTSCDIAKSFLARNAVNYTNVAAPPGTTAQIKIGDKVIDSFDKATAGAQGAAKEKAFNDAATAAIRAAGYPAAADKAKVNMPMVIGLLTILVIYVTMVYGPIAAMLVELFPTRIRYSGMSLPYHIGNGWFGGFLPPTAFAIVAATGNIYSGLWYPIVVAGMTFVIGLLFLPETKDRDIYQHD
;
A
#
# COMPACT_ATOMS: atom_id res chain seq x y z
N VAL A 1 -3.06 -10.45 -4.46
CA VAL A 1 -2.39 -9.20 -4.01
C VAL A 1 -2.03 -8.25 -5.15
N VAL A 2 -1.46 -8.71 -6.28
CA VAL A 2 -1.01 -7.84 -7.40
C VAL A 2 -2.12 -6.90 -7.92
N TRP A 3 -3.35 -7.41 -8.10
CA TRP A 3 -4.52 -6.57 -8.42
C TRP A 3 -4.76 -5.47 -7.39
N TYR A 4 -4.77 -5.84 -6.11
CA TYR A 4 -5.00 -4.90 -5.02
C TYR A 4 -3.89 -3.86 -4.94
N SER A 5 -2.65 -4.23 -5.21
CA SER A 5 -1.53 -3.31 -5.29
C SER A 5 -1.67 -2.31 -6.44
N GLY A 6 -1.99 -2.79 -7.65
CA GLY A 6 -2.08 -1.95 -8.84
C GLY A 6 -3.31 -1.06 -8.92
N GLN A 7 -4.39 -1.40 -8.22
CA GLN A 7 -5.65 -0.65 -8.25
C GLN A 7 -5.93 0.06 -6.91
N PHE A 8 -6.22 -0.71 -5.86
CA PHE A 8 -6.68 -0.16 -4.59
C PHE A 8 -5.58 0.51 -3.78
N TYR A 9 -4.41 -0.12 -3.68
CA TYR A 9 -3.27 0.45 -2.99
C TYR A 9 -2.66 1.61 -3.77
N ALA A 10 -2.57 1.52 -5.09
CA ALA A 10 -2.15 2.65 -5.92
C ALA A 10 -3.06 3.87 -5.67
N LEU A 11 -4.38 3.69 -5.68
CA LEU A 11 -5.33 4.76 -5.35
C LEU A 11 -5.16 5.28 -3.91
N PHE A 12 -4.98 4.38 -2.93
CA PHE A 12 -4.68 4.75 -1.55
C PHE A 12 -3.38 5.56 -1.45
N PHE A 13 -2.32 5.15 -2.14
CA PHE A 13 -1.03 5.82 -2.14
C PHE A 13 -1.12 7.20 -2.78
N LEU A 14 -1.78 7.33 -3.94
CA LEU A 14 -2.03 8.62 -4.59
C LEU A 14 -2.76 9.60 -3.67
N THR A 15 -3.83 9.14 -3.02
CA THR A 15 -4.71 10.01 -2.22
C THR A 15 -4.18 10.26 -0.81
N GLN A 16 -3.82 9.20 -0.09
CA GLN A 16 -3.46 9.26 1.32
C GLN A 16 -1.98 9.60 1.53
N THR A 17 -1.09 9.13 0.66
CA THR A 17 0.36 9.38 0.79
C THR A 17 0.78 10.60 -0.02
N LEU A 18 0.53 10.60 -1.33
CA LEU A 18 0.98 11.66 -2.23
C LEU A 18 0.10 12.90 -2.21
N LYS A 19 -1.05 12.83 -1.52
CA LYS A 19 -2.01 13.92 -1.34
C LYS A 19 -2.55 14.49 -2.66
N LEU A 20 -2.68 13.63 -3.68
CA LEU A 20 -3.42 13.95 -4.88
C LEU A 20 -4.92 13.88 -4.58
N ASP A 21 -5.70 14.80 -5.12
CA ASP A 21 -7.14 14.81 -4.85
C ASP A 21 -7.82 13.55 -5.40
N ALA A 22 -8.92 13.17 -4.76
CA ALA A 22 -9.64 11.94 -5.09
C ALA A 22 -10.17 11.94 -6.54
N THR A 23 -10.63 13.08 -7.05
CA THR A 23 -11.18 13.16 -8.40
C THR A 23 -10.11 12.88 -9.45
N THR A 24 -8.98 13.59 -9.39
CA THR A 24 -7.86 13.36 -10.30
C THR A 24 -7.28 11.96 -10.14
N SER A 25 -7.13 11.46 -8.90
CA SER A 25 -6.63 10.10 -8.64
C SER A 25 -7.50 9.02 -9.27
N ASN A 26 -8.83 9.14 -9.17
CA ASN A 26 -9.76 8.21 -9.79
C ASN A 26 -9.69 8.27 -11.33
N TRP A 27 -9.54 9.46 -11.92
CA TRP A 27 -9.41 9.60 -13.37
C TRP A 27 -8.13 8.98 -13.93
N VAL A 28 -6.98 9.17 -13.27
CA VAL A 28 -5.72 8.54 -13.74
C VAL A 28 -5.73 7.03 -13.57
N ILE A 29 -6.36 6.51 -12.50
CA ILE A 29 -6.59 5.08 -12.31
C ILE A 29 -7.51 4.54 -13.42
N ALA A 30 -8.64 5.20 -13.69
CA ALA A 30 -9.57 4.81 -14.75
C ALA A 30 -8.90 4.82 -16.14
N ALA A 31 -8.13 5.86 -16.46
CA ALA A 31 -7.38 5.95 -17.71
C ALA A 31 -6.35 4.81 -17.83
N SER A 32 -5.57 4.55 -16.77
CA SER A 32 -4.58 3.47 -16.76
C SER A 32 -5.22 2.08 -16.93
N LEU A 33 -6.39 1.87 -16.33
CA LEU A 33 -7.17 0.64 -16.46
C LEU A 33 -7.73 0.48 -17.88
N ALA A 34 -8.26 1.55 -18.47
CA ALA A 34 -8.74 1.54 -19.85
C ALA A 34 -7.62 1.16 -20.84
N ILE A 35 -6.43 1.74 -20.65
CA ILE A 35 -5.24 1.41 -21.47
C ILE A 35 -4.77 -0.03 -21.23
N GLY A 36 -4.82 -0.52 -19.98
CA GLY A 36 -4.42 -1.87 -19.64
C GLY A 36 -5.41 -2.96 -20.03
N THR A 37 -6.70 -2.63 -20.23
CA THR A 37 -7.77 -3.61 -20.46
C THR A 37 -7.51 -4.55 -21.65
N PRO A 38 -7.05 -4.07 -22.82
CA PRO A 38 -6.72 -4.96 -23.94
C PRO A 38 -5.67 -6.03 -23.59
N PHE A 39 -4.82 -5.77 -22.60
CA PHE A 39 -3.79 -6.73 -22.18
C PHE A 39 -4.35 -7.95 -21.43
N PHE A 40 -5.59 -7.91 -20.91
CA PHE A 40 -6.24 -9.13 -20.39
C PHE A 40 -6.40 -10.17 -21.50
N ILE A 41 -6.83 -9.73 -22.68
CA ILE A 41 -6.99 -10.59 -23.86
C ILE A 41 -5.62 -11.06 -24.32
N PHE A 42 -4.64 -10.15 -24.41
CA PHE A 42 -3.28 -10.49 -24.83
C PHE A 42 -2.63 -11.54 -23.93
N PHE A 43 -2.62 -11.34 -22.60
CA PHE A 43 -2.00 -12.30 -21.69
C PHE A 43 -2.82 -13.58 -21.53
N GLY A 44 -4.15 -13.53 -21.68
CA GLY A 44 -4.98 -14.73 -21.83
C GLY A 44 -4.52 -15.57 -23.02
N TRP A 45 -4.51 -14.98 -24.22
CA TRP A 45 -4.03 -15.62 -25.45
C TRP A 45 -2.58 -16.11 -25.35
N LEU A 46 -1.70 -15.30 -24.76
CA LEU A 46 -0.29 -15.68 -24.60
C LEU A 46 -0.17 -16.89 -23.67
N SER A 47 -0.97 -16.94 -22.61
CA SER A 47 -1.01 -18.09 -21.70
C SER A 47 -1.57 -19.35 -22.37
N ASP A 48 -2.47 -19.24 -23.35
CA ASP A 48 -2.92 -20.39 -24.14
C ASP A 48 -1.76 -21.00 -24.94
N LYS A 49 -0.78 -20.17 -25.32
CA LYS A 49 0.38 -20.62 -26.10
C LYS A 49 1.50 -21.17 -25.24
N ILE A 50 1.87 -20.49 -24.16
CA ILE A 50 3.09 -20.85 -23.40
C ILE A 50 2.81 -21.48 -22.02
N GLY A 51 1.55 -21.52 -21.58
CA GLY A 51 1.16 -22.01 -20.26
C GLY A 51 0.62 -20.90 -19.34
N ARG A 52 -0.28 -21.27 -18.41
CA ARG A 52 -0.87 -20.35 -17.43
C ARG A 52 0.15 -19.92 -16.39
N LYS A 53 0.89 -20.90 -15.86
CA LYS A 53 1.76 -20.73 -14.69
C LYS A 53 2.92 -19.76 -14.98
N PRO A 54 3.68 -19.86 -16.09
CA PRO A 54 4.78 -18.94 -16.37
C PRO A 54 4.35 -17.47 -16.42
N ILE A 55 3.20 -17.16 -17.03
CA ILE A 55 2.71 -15.77 -17.16
C ILE A 55 2.32 -15.20 -15.79
N ILE A 56 1.60 -15.97 -14.97
CA ILE A 56 1.21 -15.56 -13.62
C ILE A 56 2.46 -15.32 -12.76
N LEU A 57 3.41 -16.27 -12.77
CA LEU A 57 4.65 -16.17 -11.99
C LEU A 57 5.51 -15.00 -12.45
N ALA A 58 5.61 -14.74 -13.76
CA ALA A 58 6.32 -13.57 -14.28
C ALA A 58 5.70 -12.26 -13.77
N GLY A 59 4.37 -12.14 -13.75
CA GLY A 59 3.67 -10.98 -13.19
C GLY A 59 3.97 -10.78 -11.69
N CYS A 60 3.98 -11.87 -10.91
CA CYS A 60 4.37 -11.81 -9.49
C CYS A 60 5.84 -11.43 -9.30
N LEU A 61 6.76 -11.96 -10.11
CA LEU A 61 8.19 -11.66 -10.03
C LEU A 61 8.46 -10.19 -10.38
N LEU A 62 7.86 -9.69 -11.45
CA LEU A 62 7.97 -8.28 -11.83
C LEU A 62 7.48 -7.38 -10.70
N ALA A 63 6.33 -7.68 -10.12
CA ALA A 63 5.81 -6.96 -8.95
C ALA A 63 6.81 -6.92 -7.78
N VAL A 64 7.41 -8.06 -7.42
CA VAL A 64 8.42 -8.15 -6.35
C VAL A 64 9.63 -7.27 -6.63
N VAL A 65 10.11 -7.26 -7.87
CA VAL A 65 11.34 -6.56 -8.26
C VAL A 65 11.11 -5.06 -8.46
N THR A 66 9.93 -4.64 -8.92
CA THR A 66 9.73 -3.27 -9.42
C THR A 66 8.78 -2.40 -8.58
N TYR A 67 8.12 -2.90 -7.55
CA TYR A 67 7.20 -2.08 -6.74
C TYR A 67 7.89 -0.87 -6.07
N PHE A 68 9.08 -1.04 -5.48
CA PHE A 68 9.82 0.10 -4.93
C PHE A 68 10.12 1.19 -5.97
N PRO A 69 10.80 0.90 -7.11
CA PRO A 69 11.11 1.92 -8.09
C PRO A 69 9.85 2.54 -8.74
N LEU A 70 8.78 1.75 -8.97
CA LEU A 70 7.54 2.29 -9.55
C LEU A 70 6.83 3.26 -8.61
N PHE A 71 6.72 2.94 -7.32
CA PHE A 71 6.08 3.83 -6.35
C PHE A 71 6.95 5.03 -5.97
N SER A 72 8.28 4.88 -6.00
CA SER A 72 9.19 6.02 -5.91
C SER A 72 9.00 6.96 -7.10
N ALA A 73 8.97 6.44 -8.33
CA ALA A 73 8.73 7.23 -9.53
C ALA A 73 7.34 7.90 -9.53
N LEU A 74 6.31 7.25 -8.97
CA LEU A 74 5.01 7.86 -8.74
C LEU A 74 5.09 9.04 -7.77
N THR A 75 5.90 8.94 -6.73
CA THR A 75 6.13 10.03 -5.77
C THR A 75 6.72 11.24 -6.48
N SER A 76 7.78 11.05 -7.26
CA SER A 76 8.41 12.14 -8.04
C SER A 76 7.46 12.74 -9.08
N ALA A 77 6.63 11.90 -9.72
CA ALA A 77 5.69 12.35 -10.76
C ALA A 77 4.46 13.08 -10.21
N VAL A 78 3.98 12.73 -9.02
CA VAL A 78 2.76 13.30 -8.42
C VAL A 78 3.09 14.44 -7.47
N ASN A 79 4.09 14.27 -6.61
CA ASN A 79 4.37 15.22 -5.55
C ASN A 79 5.88 15.40 -5.33
N PRO A 80 6.58 16.07 -6.28
CA PRO A 80 8.01 16.34 -6.16
C PRO A 80 8.34 17.25 -4.97
N GLN A 81 7.38 18.02 -4.46
CA GLN A 81 7.57 18.82 -3.25
C GLN A 81 7.62 17.94 -1.99
N LEU A 82 6.77 16.92 -1.91
CA LEU A 82 6.82 15.94 -0.84
C LEU A 82 8.14 15.17 -0.87
N GLU A 83 8.57 14.70 -2.04
CA GLU A 83 9.86 14.03 -2.21
C GLU A 83 11.03 14.89 -1.69
N GLN A 84 11.08 16.17 -2.07
CA GLN A 84 12.10 17.10 -1.57
C GLN A 84 12.01 17.32 -0.04
N ALA A 85 10.81 17.36 0.53
CA ALA A 85 10.63 17.52 1.97
C ALA A 85 11.13 16.29 2.75
N LEU A 86 10.90 15.08 2.22
CA LEU A 86 11.37 13.83 2.81
C LEU A 86 12.91 13.76 2.88
N GLU A 87 13.60 14.34 1.89
CA GLU A 87 15.07 14.38 1.86
C GLU A 87 15.66 15.50 2.73
N LYS A 88 15.07 16.70 2.68
CA LYS A 88 15.66 17.91 3.29
C LYS A 88 15.29 18.11 4.74
N SER A 89 14.18 17.53 5.20
CA SER A 89 13.58 17.81 6.50
C SER A 89 13.36 16.54 7.30
N PRO A 90 14.43 15.88 7.77
CA PRO A 90 14.31 14.66 8.58
C PRO A 90 13.58 14.95 9.89
N VAL A 91 12.66 14.05 10.25
CA VAL A 91 11.88 14.11 11.48
C VAL A 91 12.28 12.94 12.37
N THR A 92 12.36 13.16 13.68
CA THR A 92 12.60 12.08 14.64
C THR A 92 11.47 12.01 15.65
N VAL A 93 11.05 10.80 16.00
CA VAL A 93 10.13 10.55 17.11
C VAL A 93 10.94 10.00 18.27
N VAL A 94 11.00 10.77 19.36
CA VAL A 94 11.65 10.38 20.60
C VAL A 94 10.57 9.88 21.56
N ALA A 95 10.55 8.59 21.87
CA ALA A 95 9.47 8.01 22.66
C ALA A 95 9.93 6.75 23.41
N ASP A 96 9.21 6.38 24.46
CA ASP A 96 9.29 5.06 25.08
C ASP A 96 8.81 3.99 24.09
N PRO A 97 9.67 3.05 23.65
CA PRO A 97 9.28 2.00 22.70
C PRO A 97 8.15 1.10 23.20
N SER A 98 7.99 0.94 24.52
CA SER A 98 6.94 0.10 25.10
C SER A 98 5.54 0.71 24.98
N GLU A 99 5.45 2.02 24.74
CA GLU A 99 4.19 2.73 24.47
C GLU A 99 3.85 2.82 22.97
N CYS A 100 4.72 2.34 22.08
CA CYS A 100 4.51 2.42 20.63
C CYS A 100 3.85 1.13 20.10
N SER A 101 2.54 1.16 19.88
CA SER A 101 1.78 0.01 19.38
C SER A 101 1.99 -0.20 17.87
N PHE A 102 1.83 -1.44 17.41
CA PHE A 102 1.65 -1.72 15.98
C PHE A 102 0.22 -1.33 15.56
N GLN A 103 0.07 -0.27 14.78
CA GLN A 103 -1.21 0.41 14.56
C GLN A 103 -2.12 -0.26 13.50
N PHE A 104 -2.28 -1.57 13.59
CA PHE A 104 -3.16 -2.33 12.70
C PHE A 104 -4.62 -2.17 13.12
N ASN A 105 -5.41 -1.49 12.29
CA ASN A 105 -6.83 -1.24 12.53
C ASN A 105 -7.68 -1.60 11.30
N PRO A 106 -7.92 -2.90 11.05
CA PRO A 106 -8.63 -3.35 9.86
C PRO A 106 -10.14 -3.03 9.89
N THR A 107 -10.74 -2.86 11.07
CA THR A 107 -12.18 -2.63 11.28
C THR A 107 -12.53 -1.17 11.59
N GLY A 108 -11.52 -0.31 11.76
CA GLY A 108 -11.72 1.07 12.20
C GLY A 108 -12.10 1.23 13.68
N THR A 109 -12.18 0.13 14.44
CA THR A 109 -12.64 0.13 15.84
C THR A 109 -11.51 0.21 16.86
N ALA A 110 -10.27 -0.10 16.46
CA ALA A 110 -9.14 0.01 17.36
C ALA A 110 -8.82 1.49 17.63
N SER A 111 -8.55 1.80 18.89
CA SER A 111 -8.15 3.14 19.33
C SER A 111 -6.75 3.07 19.93
N PHE A 112 -5.87 3.95 19.44
CA PHE A 112 -4.49 4.05 19.91
C PHE A 112 -4.34 5.34 20.70
N HIS A 113 -4.09 5.21 22.00
CA HIS A 113 -4.25 6.29 22.96
C HIS A 113 -2.94 6.83 23.51
N THR A 114 -1.83 6.11 23.34
CA THR A 114 -0.55 6.50 23.92
C THR A 114 0.04 7.71 23.19
N SER A 115 0.94 8.40 23.89
CA SER A 115 1.65 9.54 23.33
C SER A 115 2.45 9.17 22.07
N CYS A 116 3.12 8.01 22.07
CA CYS A 116 3.85 7.51 20.92
C CYS A 116 2.92 7.21 19.74
N ASP A 117 1.79 6.56 20.00
CA ASP A 117 0.88 6.16 18.96
C ASP A 117 0.29 7.36 18.22
N ILE A 118 -0.13 8.37 18.97
CA ILE A 118 -0.69 9.61 18.44
C ILE A 118 0.33 10.34 17.56
N ALA A 119 1.59 10.45 18.04
CA ALA A 119 2.67 11.08 17.28
C ALA A 119 2.96 10.35 15.95
N LYS A 120 3.11 9.02 16.01
CA LYS A 120 3.37 8.19 14.83
C LYS A 120 2.21 8.18 13.84
N SER A 121 0.97 8.10 14.35
CA SER A 121 -0.24 8.18 13.52
C SER A 121 -0.32 9.51 12.79
N PHE A 122 -0.05 10.61 13.49
CA PHE A 122 -0.06 11.94 12.89
C PHE A 122 0.95 12.05 11.73
N LEU A 123 2.20 11.64 11.96
CA LEU A 123 3.25 11.71 10.96
C LEU A 123 2.96 10.80 9.76
N ALA A 124 2.55 9.55 10.01
CA ALA A 124 2.19 8.59 8.96
C ALA A 124 1.00 9.09 8.11
N ARG A 125 -0.05 9.64 8.74
CA ARG A 125 -1.20 10.23 8.02
C ARG A 125 -0.82 11.46 7.21
N ASN A 126 0.21 12.19 7.62
CA ASN A 126 0.71 13.35 6.88
C ASN A 126 1.83 13.01 5.89
N ALA A 127 2.10 11.72 5.66
CA ALA A 127 3.16 11.24 4.77
C ALA A 127 4.56 11.80 5.12
N VAL A 128 4.82 12.01 6.40
CA VAL A 128 6.11 12.48 6.91
C VAL A 128 6.94 11.25 7.30
N ASN A 129 8.12 11.10 6.71
CA ASN A 129 9.07 10.07 7.13
C ASN A 129 9.70 10.47 8.47
N TYR A 130 9.92 9.50 9.34
CA TYR A 130 10.57 9.72 10.63
C TYR A 130 11.42 8.54 11.07
N THR A 131 12.41 8.83 11.92
CA THR A 131 13.21 7.82 12.60
C THR A 131 12.82 7.73 14.07
N ASN A 132 12.73 6.50 14.58
CA ASN A 132 12.42 6.25 15.99
C ASN A 132 13.69 6.32 16.84
N VAL A 133 13.65 7.11 17.91
CA VAL A 133 14.73 7.24 18.90
C VAL A 133 14.16 6.82 20.26
N ALA A 134 14.78 5.83 20.88
CA ALA A 134 14.33 5.32 22.17
C ALA A 134 14.57 6.37 23.28
N ALA A 135 13.54 6.63 24.07
CA ALA A 135 13.61 7.41 25.30
C ALA A 135 13.43 6.50 26.52
N PRO A 136 13.82 6.95 27.73
CA PRO A 136 13.58 6.21 28.97
C PRO A 136 12.09 5.89 29.18
N PRO A 137 11.76 4.80 29.90
CA PRO A 137 10.37 4.43 30.14
C PRO A 137 9.52 5.54 30.76
N GLY A 138 8.28 5.68 30.28
CA GLY A 138 7.33 6.72 30.72
C GLY A 138 7.61 8.13 30.19
N THR A 139 8.53 8.29 29.24
CA THR A 139 8.77 9.58 28.57
C THR A 139 7.66 9.86 27.57
N THR A 140 6.95 10.98 27.72
CA THR A 140 5.99 11.47 26.73
C THR A 140 6.66 11.62 25.36
N ALA A 141 6.05 11.03 24.33
CA ALA A 141 6.62 11.07 22.99
C ALA A 141 6.75 12.50 22.46
N GLN A 142 7.86 12.77 21.77
CA GLN A 142 8.15 14.06 21.16
C GLN A 142 8.43 13.90 19.67
N ILE A 143 7.91 14.82 18.87
CA ILE A 143 8.27 14.99 17.46
C ILE A 143 9.33 16.08 17.38
N LYS A 144 10.50 15.76 16.82
CA LYS A 144 11.55 16.75 16.54
C LYS A 144 11.68 16.99 15.04
N ILE A 145 11.64 18.26 14.66
CA ILE A 145 11.75 18.73 13.27
C ILE A 145 12.75 19.89 13.26
N GLY A 146 14.01 19.60 12.90
CA GLY A 146 15.11 20.54 13.14
C GLY A 146 15.19 20.89 14.64
N ASP A 147 15.15 22.20 14.94
CA ASP A 147 15.19 22.70 16.33
C ASP A 147 13.82 22.69 17.04
N LYS A 148 12.72 22.44 16.31
CA LYS A 148 11.39 22.43 16.91
C LYS A 148 11.11 21.09 17.57
N VAL A 149 10.69 21.13 18.82
CA VAL A 149 10.21 19.98 19.59
C VAL A 149 8.73 20.16 19.87
N ILE A 150 7.94 19.13 19.59
CA ILE A 150 6.49 19.13 19.80
C ILE A 150 6.17 17.93 20.69
N ASP A 151 5.67 18.22 21.88
CA ASP A 151 5.22 17.19 22.80
C ASP A 151 3.88 16.60 22.34
N SER A 152 3.84 15.28 22.25
CA SER A 152 2.60 14.53 22.13
C SER A 152 1.87 14.51 23.47
N PHE A 153 0.76 13.80 23.53
CA PHE A 153 -0.03 13.64 24.73
C PHE A 153 -0.62 12.25 24.78
N ASP A 154 -0.87 11.74 25.98
CA ASP A 154 -1.61 10.51 26.17
C ASP A 154 -3.12 10.82 26.28
N LYS A 155 -3.92 10.19 25.41
CA LYS A 155 -5.38 10.39 25.35
C LYS A 155 -6.11 9.66 26.47
N ALA A 156 -5.56 8.57 26.99
CA ALA A 156 -6.15 7.83 28.11
C ALA A 156 -6.09 8.65 29.41
N THR A 157 -5.03 9.43 29.61
CA THR A 157 -4.86 10.30 30.79
C THR A 157 -5.44 11.71 30.61
N ALA A 158 -5.77 12.12 29.39
CA ALA A 158 -6.25 13.48 29.10
C ALA A 158 -7.71 13.76 29.55
N GLY A 159 -8.53 12.73 29.80
CA GLY A 159 -9.92 12.88 30.25
C GLY A 159 -10.73 13.86 29.40
N ALA A 160 -11.47 14.77 30.05
CA ALA A 160 -12.29 15.79 29.37
C ALA A 160 -11.47 16.78 28.51
N GLN A 161 -10.16 16.89 28.73
CA GLN A 161 -9.27 17.77 27.96
C GLN A 161 -8.73 17.10 26.69
N GLY A 162 -9.03 15.81 26.45
CA GLY A 162 -8.49 15.04 25.33
C GLY A 162 -8.70 15.70 23.98
N ALA A 163 -9.91 16.19 23.69
CA ALA A 163 -10.21 16.86 22.42
C ALA A 163 -9.43 18.17 22.24
N ALA A 164 -9.26 18.95 23.31
CA ALA A 164 -8.51 20.20 23.27
C ALA A 164 -7.00 19.96 23.06
N LYS A 165 -6.43 18.96 23.76
CA LYS A 165 -5.03 18.54 23.58
C LYS A 165 -4.78 17.97 22.19
N GLU A 166 -5.71 17.16 21.67
CA GLU A 166 -5.63 16.60 20.31
C GLU A 166 -5.63 17.71 19.25
N LYS A 167 -6.53 18.69 19.38
CA LYS A 167 -6.55 19.84 18.48
C LYS A 167 -5.26 20.65 18.58
N ALA A 168 -4.81 20.98 19.79
CA ALA A 168 -3.58 21.77 20.00
C ALA A 168 -2.34 21.08 19.43
N PHE A 169 -2.20 19.77 19.67
CA PHE A 169 -1.14 18.94 19.10
C PHE A 169 -1.21 18.93 17.57
N ASN A 170 -2.37 18.65 16.99
CA ASN A 170 -2.54 18.62 15.53
C ASN A 170 -2.24 19.97 14.88
N ASP A 171 -2.68 21.08 15.48
CA ASP A 171 -2.42 22.44 14.98
C ASP A 171 -0.91 22.75 15.02
N ALA A 172 -0.24 22.47 16.14
CA ALA A 172 1.20 22.71 16.32
C ALA A 172 2.06 21.83 15.41
N ALA A 173 1.76 20.52 15.36
CA ALA A 173 2.47 19.57 14.53
C ALA A 173 2.27 19.86 13.04
N THR A 174 1.05 20.24 12.62
CA THR A 174 0.78 20.67 11.25
C THR A 174 1.59 21.91 10.90
N ALA A 175 1.56 22.95 11.73
CA ALA A 175 2.34 24.17 11.49
C ALA A 175 3.85 23.88 11.37
N ALA A 176 4.39 22.96 12.17
CA ALA A 176 5.79 22.59 12.12
C ALA A 176 6.16 21.82 10.84
N ILE A 177 5.37 20.83 10.41
CA ILE A 177 5.65 20.11 9.16
C ILE A 177 5.49 21.03 7.93
N ARG A 178 4.55 21.98 7.95
CA ARG A 178 4.41 22.99 6.88
C ARG A 178 5.63 23.90 6.81
N ALA A 179 6.11 24.37 7.96
CA ALA A 179 7.32 25.19 8.03
C ALA A 179 8.56 24.41 7.54
N ALA A 180 8.58 23.09 7.71
CA ALA A 180 9.62 22.21 7.21
C ALA A 180 9.45 21.80 5.72
N GLY A 181 8.45 22.34 5.02
CA GLY A 181 8.27 22.14 3.59
C GLY A 181 7.37 20.98 3.17
N TYR A 182 6.79 20.23 4.11
CA TYR A 182 5.85 19.15 3.78
C TYR A 182 4.53 19.71 3.22
N PRO A 183 4.15 19.38 1.98
CA PRO A 183 2.98 19.97 1.32
C PRO A 183 1.65 19.41 1.83
N ALA A 184 0.59 20.23 1.83
CA ALA A 184 -0.74 19.81 2.29
C ALA A 184 -1.48 18.96 1.28
N ALA A 185 -1.25 19.27 0.01
CA ALA A 185 -1.78 18.60 -1.16
C ALA A 185 -0.69 18.58 -2.23
N ALA A 186 -0.80 17.66 -3.19
CA ALA A 186 0.01 17.72 -4.39
C ALA A 186 -0.32 18.99 -5.18
N ASP A 187 0.71 19.72 -5.63
CA ASP A 187 0.55 20.83 -6.54
C ASP A 187 0.18 20.30 -7.93
N LYS A 188 -1.09 20.48 -8.32
CA LYS A 188 -1.64 19.98 -9.59
C LYS A 188 -0.86 20.47 -10.82
N ALA A 189 -0.25 21.66 -10.75
CA ALA A 189 0.53 22.20 -11.86
C ALA A 189 1.87 21.48 -12.04
N LYS A 190 2.35 20.78 -11.01
CA LYS A 190 3.62 20.02 -11.02
C LYS A 190 3.42 18.52 -11.23
N VAL A 191 2.18 18.04 -11.26
CA VAL A 191 1.87 16.63 -11.52
C VAL A 191 2.18 16.30 -12.98
N ASN A 192 3.10 15.37 -13.20
CA ASN A 192 3.39 14.83 -14.52
C ASN A 192 2.36 13.76 -14.90
N MET A 193 1.20 14.20 -15.39
CA MET A 193 0.07 13.30 -15.72
C MET A 193 0.45 12.16 -16.68
N PRO A 194 1.18 12.39 -17.79
CA PRO A 194 1.58 11.29 -18.68
C PRO A 194 2.43 10.22 -17.97
N MET A 195 3.38 10.64 -17.14
CA MET A 195 4.22 9.72 -16.37
C MET A 195 3.41 8.95 -15.34
N VAL A 196 2.48 9.61 -14.63
CA VAL A 196 1.58 8.94 -13.67
C VAL A 196 0.74 7.87 -14.37
N ILE A 197 0.08 8.21 -15.48
CA ILE A 197 -0.72 7.26 -16.25
C ILE A 197 0.15 6.10 -16.74
N GLY A 198 1.34 6.36 -17.28
CA GLY A 198 2.27 5.32 -17.73
C GLY A 198 2.70 4.37 -16.61
N LEU A 199 3.09 4.90 -15.45
CA LEU A 199 3.47 4.10 -14.28
C LEU A 199 2.31 3.26 -13.76
N LEU A 200 1.11 3.84 -13.66
CA LEU A 200 -0.10 3.11 -13.26
C LEU A 200 -0.45 2.04 -14.31
N THR A 201 -0.31 2.31 -15.60
CA THR A 201 -0.52 1.33 -16.67
C THR A 201 0.46 0.17 -16.55
N ILE A 202 1.73 0.40 -16.19
CA ILE A 202 2.68 -0.69 -15.89
C ILE A 202 2.17 -1.56 -14.74
N LEU A 203 1.65 -0.95 -13.67
CA LEU A 203 1.02 -1.71 -12.58
C LEU A 203 -0.19 -2.52 -13.09
N VAL A 204 -1.04 -1.93 -13.95
CA VAL A 204 -2.17 -2.64 -14.58
C VAL A 204 -1.70 -3.77 -15.49
N ILE A 205 -0.56 -3.64 -16.17
CA ILE A 205 0.01 -4.73 -16.97
C ILE A 205 0.38 -5.93 -16.07
N TYR A 206 0.94 -5.70 -14.89
CA TYR A 206 1.18 -6.80 -13.94
C TYR A 206 -0.12 -7.44 -13.47
N VAL A 207 -1.17 -6.63 -13.31
CA VAL A 207 -2.51 -7.12 -13.01
C VAL A 207 -3.02 -8.01 -14.14
N THR A 208 -2.91 -7.60 -15.40
CA THR A 208 -3.42 -8.37 -16.54
C THR A 208 -2.63 -9.66 -16.78
N MET A 209 -1.32 -9.67 -16.50
CA MET A 209 -0.51 -10.89 -16.49
C MET A 209 -1.01 -11.93 -15.47
N VAL A 210 -1.42 -11.49 -14.29
CA VAL A 210 -1.91 -12.41 -13.25
C VAL A 210 -3.36 -12.79 -13.51
N TYR A 211 -4.24 -11.81 -13.75
CA TYR A 211 -5.69 -12.03 -13.83
C TYR A 211 -6.17 -12.54 -15.19
N GLY A 212 -5.46 -12.29 -16.28
CA GLY A 212 -5.84 -12.82 -17.60
C GLY A 212 -5.87 -14.35 -17.60
N PRO A 213 -4.79 -15.03 -17.20
CA PRO A 213 -4.73 -16.49 -17.18
C PRO A 213 -5.43 -17.16 -15.98
N ILE A 214 -5.63 -16.44 -14.86
CA ILE A 214 -6.09 -17.07 -13.60
C ILE A 214 -7.49 -17.69 -13.73
N ALA A 215 -8.38 -17.08 -14.52
CA ALA A 215 -9.73 -17.59 -14.71
C ALA A 215 -9.69 -18.97 -15.38
N ALA A 216 -8.87 -19.13 -16.43
CA ALA A 216 -8.68 -20.42 -17.10
C ALA A 216 -7.99 -21.44 -16.18
N MET A 217 -6.91 -21.03 -15.51
CA MET A 217 -6.16 -21.91 -14.60
C MET A 217 -7.04 -22.48 -13.47
N LEU A 218 -7.90 -21.67 -12.86
CA LEU A 218 -8.81 -22.14 -11.81
C LEU A 218 -9.85 -23.13 -12.34
N VAL A 219 -10.40 -22.89 -13.54
CA VAL A 219 -11.34 -23.80 -14.19
C VAL A 219 -10.69 -25.15 -14.53
N GLU A 220 -9.42 -25.13 -14.94
CA GLU A 220 -8.61 -26.30 -15.27
C GLU A 220 -8.11 -27.05 -14.01
N LEU A 221 -8.06 -26.39 -12.84
CA LEU A 221 -7.63 -27.03 -11.59
C LEU A 221 -8.71 -27.91 -10.95
N PHE A 222 -9.98 -27.50 -11.02
CA PHE A 222 -11.09 -28.13 -10.30
C PHE A 222 -12.05 -28.90 -11.23
N PRO A 223 -12.50 -30.11 -10.84
CA PRO A 223 -13.52 -30.87 -11.56
C PRO A 223 -14.83 -30.09 -11.74
N THR A 224 -15.55 -30.29 -12.84
CA THR A 224 -16.70 -29.43 -13.19
C THR A 224 -17.78 -29.45 -12.11
N ARG A 225 -18.06 -30.62 -11.51
CA ARG A 225 -19.09 -30.82 -10.48
C ARG A 225 -18.93 -30.01 -9.19
N ILE A 226 -17.69 -29.65 -8.81
CA ILE A 226 -17.39 -28.90 -7.58
C ILE A 226 -16.71 -27.56 -7.87
N ARG A 227 -16.57 -27.20 -9.14
CA ARG A 227 -15.72 -26.07 -9.58
C ARG A 227 -16.09 -24.76 -8.89
N TYR A 228 -17.37 -24.44 -8.79
CA TYR A 228 -17.80 -23.20 -8.11
C TYR A 228 -17.39 -23.17 -6.64
N SER A 229 -17.68 -24.24 -5.90
CA SER A 229 -17.34 -24.35 -4.48
C SER A 229 -15.83 -24.45 -4.25
N GLY A 230 -15.09 -25.12 -5.15
CA GLY A 230 -13.64 -25.26 -5.08
C GLY A 230 -12.90 -23.95 -5.39
N MET A 231 -13.39 -23.16 -6.34
CA MET A 231 -12.82 -21.85 -6.70
C MET A 231 -13.20 -20.74 -5.71
N SER A 232 -14.36 -20.81 -5.07
CA SER A 232 -14.84 -19.74 -4.18
C SER A 232 -13.96 -19.57 -2.93
N LEU A 233 -13.51 -20.68 -2.32
CA LEU A 233 -12.66 -20.65 -1.14
C LEU A 233 -11.34 -19.90 -1.36
N PRO A 234 -10.48 -20.26 -2.34
CA PRO A 234 -9.24 -19.53 -2.61
C PRO A 234 -9.51 -18.10 -3.07
N TYR A 235 -10.60 -17.84 -3.80
CA TYR A 235 -10.97 -16.49 -4.21
C TYR A 235 -11.30 -15.60 -3.01
N HIS A 236 -12.18 -16.04 -2.10
CA HIS A 236 -12.59 -15.25 -0.94
C HIS A 236 -11.47 -15.07 0.09
N ILE A 237 -10.64 -16.10 0.32
CA ILE A 237 -9.47 -15.97 1.20
C ILE A 237 -8.45 -15.01 0.56
N GLY A 238 -8.12 -15.23 -0.72
CA GLY A 238 -7.16 -14.41 -1.47
C GLY A 238 -7.56 -12.93 -1.48
N ASN A 239 -8.78 -12.65 -1.92
CA ASN A 239 -9.27 -11.29 -2.10
C ASN A 239 -9.70 -10.63 -0.78
N GLY A 240 -10.36 -11.38 0.09
CA GLY A 240 -10.83 -10.87 1.38
C GLY A 240 -9.69 -10.55 2.33
N TRP A 241 -8.85 -11.55 2.66
CA TRP A 241 -7.81 -11.39 3.66
C TRP A 241 -6.59 -10.66 3.11
N PHE A 242 -5.96 -11.19 2.05
CA PHE A 242 -4.72 -10.59 1.54
C PHE A 242 -4.95 -9.32 0.72
N GLY A 243 -6.09 -9.23 0.03
CA GLY A 243 -6.47 -8.05 -0.73
C GLY A 243 -7.03 -6.94 0.15
N GLY A 244 -8.10 -7.25 0.89
CA GLY A 244 -8.84 -6.29 1.70
C GLY A 244 -8.00 -5.65 2.81
N PHE A 245 -7.12 -6.41 3.47
CA PHE A 245 -6.27 -5.87 4.53
C PHE A 245 -4.99 -5.19 4.04
N LEU A 246 -4.77 -5.07 2.72
CA LEU A 246 -3.57 -4.44 2.19
C LEU A 246 -3.44 -2.97 2.66
N PRO A 247 -4.42 -2.05 2.44
CA PRO A 247 -4.29 -0.67 2.90
C PRO A 247 -4.08 -0.50 4.43
N PRO A 248 -4.87 -1.14 5.32
CA PRO A 248 -4.65 -0.98 6.77
C PRO A 248 -3.33 -1.60 7.24
N THR A 249 -2.89 -2.71 6.65
CA THR A 249 -1.58 -3.31 6.99
C THR A 249 -0.45 -2.42 6.51
N ALA A 250 -0.54 -1.88 5.30
CA ALA A 250 0.45 -0.94 4.78
C ALA A 250 0.54 0.32 5.65
N PHE A 251 -0.59 0.90 6.07
CA PHE A 251 -0.59 2.02 7.01
C PHE A 251 0.08 1.65 8.34
N ALA A 252 -0.26 0.50 8.91
CA ALA A 252 0.34 0.04 10.17
C ALA A 252 1.86 -0.14 10.05
N ILE A 253 2.36 -0.68 8.92
CA ILE A 253 3.79 -0.81 8.64
C ILE A 253 4.45 0.57 8.51
N VAL A 254 3.81 1.52 7.81
CA VAL A 254 4.32 2.90 7.70
C VAL A 254 4.37 3.57 9.07
N ALA A 255 3.32 3.41 9.89
CA ALA A 255 3.27 3.94 11.26
C ALA A 255 4.22 3.23 12.23
N ALA A 256 4.63 1.99 11.96
CA ALA A 256 5.62 1.31 12.78
C ALA A 256 7.05 1.73 12.41
N THR A 257 7.32 1.78 11.10
CA THR A 257 8.68 1.96 10.55
C THR A 257 9.05 3.42 10.31
N GLY A 258 8.08 4.31 10.12
CA GLY A 258 8.29 5.71 9.79
C GLY A 258 8.72 5.98 8.36
N ASN A 259 8.53 5.05 7.42
CA ASN A 259 8.82 5.27 6.01
C ASN A 259 7.60 4.97 5.13
N ILE A 260 7.19 5.94 4.31
CA ILE A 260 6.02 5.84 3.42
C ILE A 260 6.08 4.66 2.44
N TYR A 261 7.27 4.22 2.06
CA TYR A 261 7.48 3.09 1.14
C TYR A 261 7.44 1.75 1.83
N SER A 262 7.62 1.67 3.15
CA SER A 262 7.63 0.40 3.88
C SER A 262 6.32 -0.38 3.73
N GLY A 263 5.20 0.32 3.51
CA GLY A 263 3.92 -0.33 3.21
C GLY A 263 3.95 -1.26 1.99
N LEU A 264 4.88 -1.05 1.05
CA LEU A 264 5.09 -1.91 -0.13
C LEU A 264 5.63 -3.29 0.23
N TRP A 265 6.25 -3.48 1.40
CA TRP A 265 6.71 -4.80 1.81
C TRP A 265 5.58 -5.80 1.95
N TYR A 266 4.38 -5.36 2.37
CA TYR A 266 3.24 -6.27 2.46
C TYR A 266 2.90 -6.92 1.10
N PRO A 267 2.61 -6.15 0.04
CA PRO A 267 2.32 -6.77 -1.24
C PRO A 267 3.53 -7.46 -1.88
N ILE A 268 4.76 -6.99 -1.65
CA ILE A 268 5.99 -7.64 -2.13
C ILE A 268 6.15 -9.03 -1.50
N VAL A 269 6.04 -9.15 -0.19
CA VAL A 269 6.18 -10.43 0.52
C VAL A 269 5.08 -11.40 0.08
N VAL A 270 3.83 -10.94 -0.02
CA VAL A 270 2.71 -11.80 -0.46
C VAL A 270 2.86 -12.21 -1.94
N ALA A 271 3.33 -11.33 -2.81
CA ALA A 271 3.61 -11.67 -4.21
C ALA A 271 4.81 -12.64 -4.33
N GLY A 272 5.86 -12.45 -3.53
CA GLY A 272 7.01 -13.35 -3.46
C GLY A 272 6.66 -14.74 -2.93
N MET A 273 5.83 -14.81 -1.89
CA MET A 273 5.27 -16.09 -1.42
C MET A 273 4.44 -16.77 -2.50
N THR A 274 3.57 -16.02 -3.19
CA THR A 274 2.80 -16.54 -4.34
C THR A 274 3.73 -17.08 -5.43
N PHE A 275 4.81 -16.36 -5.74
CA PHE A 275 5.79 -16.79 -6.72
C PHE A 275 6.47 -18.11 -6.32
N VAL A 276 7.01 -18.20 -5.11
CA VAL A 276 7.72 -19.39 -4.63
C VAL A 276 6.77 -20.59 -4.51
N ILE A 277 5.62 -20.41 -3.87
CA ILE A 277 4.64 -21.48 -3.68
C ILE A 277 4.09 -21.93 -5.04
N GLY A 278 3.76 -20.99 -5.93
CA GLY A 278 3.25 -21.34 -7.26
C GLY A 278 4.30 -22.00 -8.13
N LEU A 279 5.58 -21.61 -8.01
CA LEU A 279 6.67 -22.27 -8.72
C LEU A 279 6.82 -23.74 -8.28
N LEU A 280 6.75 -24.01 -6.98
CA LEU A 280 7.01 -25.35 -6.42
C LEU A 280 5.79 -26.29 -6.45
N PHE A 281 4.60 -25.78 -6.17
CA PHE A 281 3.43 -26.62 -5.85
C PHE A 281 2.29 -26.54 -6.86
N LEU A 282 2.16 -25.45 -7.64
CA LEU A 282 1.10 -25.36 -8.65
C LEU A 282 1.54 -26.09 -9.93
N PRO A 283 0.72 -27.01 -10.46
CA PRO A 283 0.99 -27.61 -11.77
C PRO A 283 0.75 -26.59 -12.89
N GLU A 284 1.35 -26.84 -14.06
CA GLU A 284 0.87 -26.23 -15.29
C GLU A 284 -0.45 -26.90 -15.69
N THR A 285 -1.42 -26.11 -16.12
CA THR A 285 -2.80 -26.57 -16.38
C THR A 285 -3.19 -26.48 -17.84
N LYS A 286 -2.35 -25.84 -18.66
CA LYS A 286 -2.50 -25.84 -20.12
C LYS A 286 -2.66 -27.28 -20.63
N ASP A 287 -3.64 -27.46 -21.52
CA ASP A 287 -4.00 -28.73 -22.16
C ASP A 287 -4.59 -29.80 -21.22
N ARG A 288 -4.93 -29.45 -19.97
CA ARG A 288 -5.61 -30.39 -19.06
C ARG A 288 -7.06 -30.61 -19.50
N ASP A 289 -7.43 -31.87 -19.73
CA ASP A 289 -8.81 -32.26 -20.02
C ASP A 289 -9.69 -32.09 -18.78
N ILE A 290 -10.66 -31.18 -18.88
CA ILE A 290 -11.56 -30.85 -17.80
C ILE A 290 -12.65 -31.89 -17.55
N TYR A 291 -12.84 -32.85 -18.47
CA TYR A 291 -13.82 -33.93 -18.37
C TYR A 291 -13.22 -35.26 -17.91
N GLN A 292 -11.89 -35.33 -17.75
CA GLN A 292 -11.18 -36.58 -17.43
C GLN A 292 -11.64 -37.26 -16.12
N HIS A 293 -12.27 -36.51 -15.21
CA HIS A 293 -12.66 -36.97 -13.88
C HIS A 293 -14.13 -36.69 -13.53
N ASP A 294 -14.94 -36.37 -14.52
CA ASP A 294 -16.40 -36.23 -14.40
C ASP A 294 -17.11 -37.55 -14.69
#